data_AF-A0A061GX22-F1
#
_entry.id   AF-A0A061GX22-F1
#
_cell.length_a   1.000
_cell.length_b   1.000
_cell.length_c   1.000
_cell.angle_alpha   90.00
_cell.angle_beta   90.00
_cell.angle_gamma   90.00
#
_symmetry.space_group_name_H-M   'P 1'
#
loop_
_entity.id
_entity.type
_entity.pdbx_description
1 polymer ?
#
loop_
_entity_poly.entity_id
_entity_poly.type
_entity_poly.pdbx_seq_one_letter_code
_entity_poly.pdbx_strand_id
1 'polypeptide(L)'
;MEVELQGRVNDCRALTYRQDIREKDIEKYTILKLPTHQKVLGRGNANVPAIGGYVVISTPDGILDHEEAISRNVGGQVFGYFH
;
A
#
# COMPACT_ATOMS: atom_id res chain seq x y z
N MET A 1 -21.69 7.73 10.06
CA MET A 1 -20.28 7.93 10.42
C MET A 1 -19.79 9.09 9.57
N GLU A 2 -19.20 10.11 10.19
CA GLU A 2 -18.64 11.27 9.52
C GLU A 2 -17.11 11.17 9.61
N VAL A 3 -16.42 11.56 8.53
CA VAL A 3 -14.96 11.45 8.43
C VAL A 3 -14.41 12.86 8.25
N GLU A 4 -13.55 13.30 9.17
CA GLU A 4 -12.84 14.57 9.07
C GLU A 4 -11.46 14.39 8.42
N LEU A 5 -11.14 15.23 7.43
CA LEU A 5 -9.87 15.17 6.71
C LEU A 5 -8.84 16.11 7.35
N GLN A 6 -7.69 15.56 7.72
CA GLN A 6 -6.56 16.34 8.24
C GLN A 6 -5.66 16.98 7.14
N GLY A 7 -6.06 16.87 5.86
CA GLY A 7 -5.28 17.42 4.74
C GLY A 7 -3.97 16.68 4.44
N ARG A 8 -3.83 15.41 4.86
CA ARG A 8 -2.62 14.60 4.67
C ARG A 8 -2.68 13.60 3.50
N VAL A 9 -3.85 13.44 2.89
CA VAL A 9 -4.07 12.54 1.74
C VAL A 9 -4.13 13.40 0.48
N ASN A 10 -3.25 13.11 -0.46
CA ASN A 10 -3.11 13.79 -1.73
C ASN A 10 -3.97 13.14 -2.83
N ASP A 11 -4.00 11.81 -2.89
CA ASP A 11 -4.81 11.07 -3.87
C ASP A 11 -5.26 9.73 -3.29
N CYS A 12 -6.47 9.30 -3.64
CA CYS A 12 -7.06 8.02 -3.24
C CYS A 12 -7.83 7.42 -4.42
N ARG A 13 -7.46 6.20 -4.81
CA ARG A 13 -8.04 5.52 -5.97
C ARG A 13 -8.45 4.10 -5.63
N ALA A 14 -9.71 3.78 -5.94
CA ALA A 14 -10.20 2.42 -5.98
C ALA A 14 -10.02 1.84 -7.39
N LEU A 15 -9.57 0.60 -7.47
CA LEU A 15 -9.60 -0.16 -8.71
C LEU A 15 -11.01 -0.73 -8.90
N THR A 16 -11.59 -0.49 -10.07
CA THR A 16 -12.94 -0.98 -10.41
C THR A 16 -12.92 -2.36 -11.07
N TYR A 17 -11.75 -2.81 -11.54
CA TYR A 17 -11.56 -4.13 -12.12
C TYR A 17 -10.79 -5.04 -11.17
N ARG A 18 -10.99 -6.36 -11.31
CA ARG A 18 -10.25 -7.36 -10.54
C ARG A 18 -8.80 -7.42 -11.01
N GLN A 19 -7.89 -7.11 -10.09
CA GLN A 19 -6.45 -7.26 -10.29
C GLN A 19 -5.88 -8.19 -9.23
N ASP A 20 -5.71 -9.47 -9.58
CA ASP A 20 -5.02 -10.43 -8.71
C ASP A 20 -3.50 -10.21 -8.78
N ILE A 21 -2.84 -10.28 -7.61
CA ILE A 21 -1.41 -10.08 -7.45
C ILE A 21 -0.82 -11.16 -6.54
N ARG A 22 0.35 -11.67 -6.91
CA ARG A 22 1.13 -12.61 -6.09
C ARG A 22 2.05 -11.85 -5.15
N GLU A 23 2.37 -12.47 -4.02
CA GLU A 23 3.23 -11.92 -2.96
C GLU A 23 4.55 -11.34 -3.51
N LYS A 24 5.22 -12.08 -4.39
CA LYS A 24 6.47 -11.66 -5.04
C LYS A 24 6.35 -10.45 -5.98
N ASP A 25 5.15 -10.18 -6.48
CA ASP A 25 4.88 -9.11 -7.44
C ASP A 25 4.43 -7.82 -6.73
N ILE A 26 4.09 -7.88 -5.43
CA ILE A 26 3.57 -6.75 -4.63
C ILE A 26 4.56 -5.58 -4.58
N GLU A 27 5.83 -5.84 -4.28
CA GLU A 27 6.83 -4.80 -4.17
C GLU A 27 6.98 -4.00 -5.47
N LYS A 28 7.03 -4.72 -6.60
CA LYS A 28 7.09 -4.11 -7.93
C LYS A 28 5.83 -3.30 -8.23
N TYR A 29 4.66 -3.79 -7.81
CA TYR A 29 3.39 -3.09 -8.01
C TYR A 29 3.33 -1.79 -7.21
N THR A 30 3.73 -1.81 -5.94
CA THR A 30 3.79 -0.61 -5.08
C THR A 30 4.69 0.46 -5.69
N ILE A 31 5.89 0.07 -6.14
CA ILE A 31 6.84 0.92 -6.87
C ILE A 31 6.17 1.58 -8.09
N LEU A 32 5.33 0.86 -8.84
CA LEU A 32 4.70 1.42 -10.05
C LEU A 32 3.47 2.30 -9.75
N LYS A 33 2.79 2.10 -8.62
CA LYS A 33 1.52 2.76 -8.31
C LYS A 33 1.65 3.95 -7.38
N LEU A 34 2.60 3.90 -6.45
CA LEU A 34 2.82 4.99 -5.52
C LEU A 34 3.87 5.95 -6.09
N PRO A 35 3.60 7.26 -6.15
CA PRO A 35 4.52 8.23 -6.73
C PRO A 35 5.83 8.40 -5.93
N THR A 36 5.89 7.90 -4.70
CA THR A 36 7.04 8.04 -3.81
C THR A 36 7.65 6.67 -3.52
N HIS A 37 8.79 6.36 -4.14
CA HIS A 37 9.57 5.14 -3.89
C HIS A 37 10.43 5.23 -2.63
N GLN A 38 10.08 6.07 -1.64
CA GLN A 38 10.86 6.12 -0.40
C GLN A 38 10.54 4.92 0.48
N LYS A 39 10.78 3.71 -0.06
CA LYS A 39 11.44 2.69 0.72
C LYS A 39 12.66 3.35 1.33
N VAL A 40 12.72 3.39 2.64
CA VAL A 40 13.95 3.69 3.37
C VAL A 40 14.97 2.62 2.98
N LEU A 41 15.64 2.81 1.84
CA LEU A 41 16.86 2.10 1.50
C LEU A 41 17.95 2.73 2.38
N GLY A 42 18.07 2.20 3.60
CA GLY A 42 19.21 2.42 4.46
C GLY A 42 18.92 3.23 5.71
N ARG A 43 19.08 2.55 6.86
CA ARG A 43 19.90 3.01 8.00
C ARG A 43 20.05 4.53 8.11
N GLY A 44 19.12 5.19 8.80
CA GLY A 44 19.28 6.59 9.19
C GLY A 44 18.02 7.15 9.86
N ASN A 45 18.00 7.10 11.19
CA ASN A 45 16.98 7.67 12.09
C ASN A 45 15.54 7.09 11.94
N ALA A 46 15.18 6.21 12.87
CA ALA A 46 13.88 5.56 13.01
C ALA A 46 12.70 6.50 13.35
N ASN A 47 12.86 7.83 13.29
CA ASN A 47 11.84 8.80 13.71
C ASN A 47 11.38 9.77 12.62
N VAL A 48 11.70 9.51 11.34
CA VAL A 48 11.07 10.23 10.22
C VAL A 48 9.91 9.37 9.71
N PRO A 49 8.64 9.80 9.83
CA PRO A 49 7.53 9.04 9.27
C PRO A 49 7.75 8.92 7.77
N ALA A 50 7.73 7.69 7.26
CA ALA A 50 7.66 7.46 5.83
C ALA A 50 6.44 8.23 5.32
N ILE A 51 6.64 9.20 4.43
CA ILE A 51 5.58 9.76 3.62
C ILE A 51 5.30 8.71 2.54
N GLY A 52 4.69 7.59 2.97
CA GLY A 52 4.47 6.39 2.19
C GLY A 52 2.99 6.17 1.97
N GLY A 53 2.61 5.94 0.72
CA GLY A 53 1.26 5.54 0.39
C GLY A 53 0.98 4.08 0.74
N TYR A 54 -0.28 3.70 0.66
CA TYR A 54 -0.74 2.35 0.91
C TYR A 54 -1.31 1.77 -0.36
N VAL A 55 -0.95 0.51 -0.67
CA VAL A 55 -1.72 -0.34 -1.58
C VAL A 55 -2.53 -1.29 -0.72
N VAL A 56 -3.84 -1.33 -0.95
CA VAL A 56 -4.81 -2.13 -0.19
C VAL A 56 -5.08 -3.42 -0.95
N ILE A 57 -4.91 -4.56 -0.28
CA ILE A 57 -5.01 -5.90 -0.86
C ILE A 57 -6.03 -6.72 -0.07
N SER A 58 -7.05 -7.22 -0.76
CA SER A 58 -7.95 -8.24 -0.22
C SER A 58 -7.27 -9.59 -0.28
N THR A 59 -7.15 -10.24 0.86
CA THR A 59 -6.71 -11.64 0.98
C THR A 59 -7.83 -12.47 1.61
N PRO A 60 -7.76 -13.81 1.56
CA PRO A 60 -8.74 -14.66 2.25
C PRO A 60 -8.84 -14.41 3.76
N ASP A 61 -7.75 -13.95 4.38
CA ASP A 61 -7.65 -13.70 5.83
C ASP A 61 -8.04 -12.27 6.22
N GLY A 62 -8.40 -11.43 5.25
CA GLY A 62 -8.80 -10.04 5.47
C GLY A 62 -8.19 -9.04 4.50
N ILE A 63 -8.43 -7.76 4.76
CA ILE A 63 -7.88 -6.64 4.01
C ILE A 63 -6.56 -6.23 4.67
N LEU A 64 -5.48 -6.25 3.89
CA LEU A 64 -4.13 -5.94 4.32
C LEU A 64 -3.60 -4.76 3.52
N ASP A 65 -2.64 -4.03 4.08
CA ASP A 65 -1.75 -3.23 3.25
C ASP A 65 -0.66 -4.11 2.61
N HIS A 66 0.06 -3.53 1.65
CA HIS A 66 1.14 -4.20 0.96
C HIS A 66 2.34 -4.61 1.83
N GLU A 67 2.67 -3.89 2.90
CA GLU A 67 3.80 -4.24 3.77
C GLU A 67 3.45 -5.49 4.59
N GLU A 68 2.25 -5.52 5.13
CA GLU A 68 1.71 -6.65 5.87
C GLU A 68 1.52 -7.89 4.98
N ALA A 69 1.02 -7.71 3.75
CA ALA A 69 0.90 -8.79 2.78
C ALA A 69 2.27 -9.40 2.41
N ILE A 70 3.30 -8.56 2.24
CA ILE A 70 4.69 -9.02 2.03
C ILE A 70 5.21 -9.76 3.26
N SER A 71 5.04 -9.19 4.47
CA SER A 71 5.52 -9.80 5.71
C SER A 71 4.88 -11.16 5.99
N ARG A 72 3.62 -11.35 5.59
CA ARG A 72 2.88 -12.60 5.73
C ARG A 72 3.07 -13.55 4.54
N ASN A 73 3.77 -13.10 3.49
CA ASN A 73 4.02 -13.82 2.25
C ASN A 73 2.71 -14.27 1.56
N VAL A 74 1.72 -13.37 1.52
CA VAL A 74 0.39 -13.63 0.95
C VAL A 74 0.11 -12.69 -0.23
N GLY A 75 -0.46 -13.26 -1.29
CA GLY A 75 -1.03 -12.50 -2.42
C GLY A 75 -2.52 -12.24 -2.21
N GLY A 76 -3.15 -11.62 -3.20
CA GLY A 76 -4.58 -11.32 -3.13
C GLY A 76 -5.08 -10.49 -4.29
N GLN A 77 -6.20 -9.81 -4.09
CA GLN A 77 -6.78 -8.88 -5.05
C GLN A 77 -6.49 -7.45 -4.62
N VAL A 78 -5.95 -6.63 -5.52
CA VAL A 78 -5.77 -5.19 -5.23
C VAL A 78 -7.13 -4.49 -5.24
N PHE A 79 -7.45 -3.81 -4.15
CA PHE A 79 -8.63 -2.95 -4.04
C PHE A 79 -8.38 -1.52 -4.49
N GLY A 80 -7.19 -0.98 -4.18
CA GLY A 80 -6.93 0.43 -4.37
C GLY A 80 -5.61 0.87 -3.76
N TYR A 81 -5.34 2.16 -3.85
CA TYR A 81 -4.20 2.78 -3.21
C TYR A 81 -4.48 4.25 -2.85
N PHE A 82 -3.77 4.77 -1.85
CA PHE A 82 -3.85 6.17 -1.44
C PHE A 82 -2.51 6.66 -0.88
N HIS A 83 -2.24 7.96 -1.01
CA HIS A 83 -1.03 8.64 -0.51
C HIS A 83 -1.29 10.14 -0.32
#